data_AF-A0A2H5VYL2-F1
#
_entry.id   AF-A0A2H5VYL2-F1
#
_cell.length_a   1.000
_cell.length_b   1.000
_cell.length_c   1.000
_cell.angle_alpha   90.00
_cell.angle_beta   90.00
_cell.angle_gamma   90.00
#
_symmetry.space_group_name_H-M   'P 1'
#
loop_
_entity.id
_entity.type
_entity.pdbx_description
1 polymer ?
#
loop_
_entity_poly.entity_id
_entity_poly.type
_entity_poly.pdbx_seq_one_letter_code
_entity_poly.pdbx_strand_id
1 'polypeptide(L)'
;MTLEEINRHIRLIAEHLKAFMRSEQRALLRSALFDVPRRSSLGWECLYRTAYPLLVDLTSVITPEEIGRRMKRVCARPNFLTLSILICCYLGGRQQRILDLGVRPGEPFPEDDPEQIGFVLDFWRRVCRTYREDGALLPEERGGTMPILPAETIARLRTGSPRDLLVETDPLTVRRLRRLAATLELYAFILHGEQRDGLFAHGPYALQERSDTPRGGPREVLVIREFTDLQNTYLPWAQTRARNLYPNLALVLQLRDVTARFDLFGGVRFDPPDYADRVRAVALVTTDDRGEIRAVPFEEIEEIERRAADAQMELYQRALSWSPRFKIEYGLYLFANHVKAFFDLAGVEAGERIRRAFEEAAAPFLERLLADAEPPSIWQFMATTEGDFFSPVFAQIPEREGGGEG
;
A
#
# COMPACT_ATOMS: atom_id res chain seq x y z
N MET A 1 5.72 -1.16 -24.13
CA MET A 1 5.15 -2.51 -23.96
C MET A 1 4.22 -2.78 -25.13
N THR A 2 4.12 -4.03 -25.61
CA THR A 2 3.11 -4.35 -26.63
C THR A 2 1.70 -4.39 -26.01
N LEU A 3 0.66 -4.30 -26.84
CA LEU A 3 -0.74 -4.40 -26.38
C LEU A 3 -1.02 -5.74 -25.67
N GLU A 4 -0.42 -6.82 -26.16
CA GLU A 4 -0.52 -8.15 -25.54
C GLU A 4 0.08 -8.16 -24.13
N GLU A 5 1.28 -7.57 -23.96
CA GLU A 5 1.93 -7.46 -22.66
C GLU A 5 1.09 -6.62 -21.67
N ILE A 6 0.56 -5.49 -22.13
CA ILE A 6 -0.34 -4.62 -21.35
C ILE A 6 -1.51 -5.44 -20.81
N ASN A 7 -2.23 -6.11 -21.71
CA ASN A 7 -3.42 -6.88 -21.35
C ASN A 7 -3.11 -8.09 -20.46
N ARG A 8 -1.94 -8.71 -20.62
CA ARG A 8 -1.48 -9.78 -19.71
C ARG A 8 -1.32 -9.25 -18.29
N HIS A 9 -0.71 -8.08 -18.10
CA HIS A 9 -0.52 -7.51 -16.77
C HIS A 9 -1.84 -7.01 -16.17
N ILE A 10 -2.75 -6.42 -16.97
CA ILE A 10 -4.09 -6.04 -16.50
C ILE A 10 -4.84 -7.26 -15.94
N ARG A 11 -4.85 -8.39 -16.67
CA ARG A 11 -5.48 -9.63 -16.19
C ARG A 11 -4.85 -10.14 -14.90
N LEU A 12 -3.51 -10.18 -14.83
CA LEU A 12 -2.78 -10.59 -13.63
C LEU A 12 -3.23 -9.78 -12.41
N ILE A 13 -3.29 -8.46 -12.54
CA ILE A 13 -3.69 -7.56 -11.44
C ILE A 13 -5.18 -7.74 -11.10
N ALA A 14 -6.04 -7.87 -12.11
CA ALA A 14 -7.48 -8.06 -11.93
C ALA A 14 -7.80 -9.34 -11.15
N GLU A 15 -7.17 -10.46 -11.50
CA GLU A 15 -7.36 -11.75 -10.82
C GLU A 15 -7.00 -11.67 -9.34
N HIS A 16 -5.84 -11.07 -9.02
CA HIS A 16 -5.35 -10.99 -7.65
C HIS A 16 -6.15 -9.99 -6.80
N LEU A 17 -6.51 -8.84 -7.37
CA LEU A 17 -7.38 -7.87 -6.69
C LEU A 17 -8.76 -8.48 -6.41
N LYS A 18 -9.32 -9.24 -7.35
CA LYS A 18 -10.59 -9.94 -7.18
C LYS A 18 -10.52 -10.99 -6.07
N ALA A 19 -9.47 -11.80 -6.06
CA ALA A 19 -9.25 -12.79 -4.99
C ALA A 19 -9.15 -12.11 -3.61
N PHE A 20 -8.39 -11.02 -3.52
CA PHE A 20 -8.27 -10.22 -2.29
C PHE A 20 -9.63 -9.67 -1.83
N MET A 21 -10.32 -8.94 -2.70
CA MET A 21 -11.60 -8.28 -2.40
C MET A 21 -12.66 -9.28 -1.91
N ARG A 22 -12.72 -10.47 -2.52
CA ARG A 22 -13.62 -11.56 -2.12
C ARG A 22 -13.24 -12.15 -0.76
N SER A 23 -11.94 -12.42 -0.54
CA SER A 23 -11.47 -13.01 0.71
C SER A 23 -11.71 -12.12 1.95
N GLU A 24 -11.71 -10.81 1.73
CA GLU A 24 -11.87 -9.79 2.77
C GLU A 24 -13.31 -9.24 2.84
N GLN A 25 -14.23 -9.75 2.01
CA GLN A 25 -15.63 -9.29 1.89
C GLN A 25 -15.74 -7.76 1.75
N ARG A 26 -14.79 -7.13 1.04
CA ARG A 26 -14.60 -5.67 1.05
C ARG A 26 -15.81 -4.89 0.55
N ALA A 27 -16.54 -5.43 -0.42
CA ALA A 27 -17.73 -4.79 -0.97
C ALA A 27 -18.86 -4.60 0.06
N LEU A 28 -18.86 -5.40 1.14
CA LEU A 28 -19.84 -5.36 2.22
C LEU A 28 -19.44 -4.42 3.37
N LEU A 29 -18.18 -3.98 3.41
CA LEU A 29 -17.74 -3.06 4.46
C LEU A 29 -18.45 -1.71 4.30
N ARG A 30 -18.94 -1.20 5.43
CA ARG A 30 -19.57 0.12 5.56
C ARG A 30 -18.89 0.84 6.71
N SER A 31 -18.60 2.12 6.50
CA SER A 31 -18.06 2.99 7.54
C SER A 31 -19.11 4.00 7.97
N ALA A 32 -19.22 4.22 9.26
CA ALA A 32 -20.04 5.29 9.82
C ALA A 32 -19.35 6.67 9.75
N LEU A 33 -18.02 6.69 9.55
CA LEU A 33 -17.21 7.90 9.58
C LEU A 33 -16.87 8.40 8.17
N PHE A 34 -16.54 7.48 7.28
CA PHE A 34 -15.95 7.80 5.98
C PHE A 34 -16.78 7.25 4.82
N ASP A 35 -16.98 8.03 3.75
CA ASP A 35 -17.60 7.51 2.53
C ASP A 35 -16.55 6.80 1.68
N VAL A 36 -16.16 5.59 2.13
CA VAL A 36 -15.11 4.78 1.50
C VAL A 36 -15.33 4.59 -0.01
N PRO A 37 -16.55 4.29 -0.50
CA PRO A 37 -16.80 4.19 -1.94
C PRO A 37 -16.48 5.48 -2.69
N ARG A 38 -17.10 6.62 -2.31
CA ARG A 38 -16.93 7.87 -3.04
C ARG A 38 -15.51 8.44 -2.93
N ARG A 39 -14.92 8.43 -1.72
CA ARG A 39 -13.55 8.95 -1.52
C ARG A 39 -12.49 8.13 -2.26
N SER A 40 -12.66 6.80 -2.34
CA SER A 40 -11.76 5.95 -3.11
C SER A 40 -11.90 6.20 -4.59
N SER A 41 -13.14 6.22 -5.10
CA SER A 41 -13.42 6.52 -6.50
C SER A 41 -12.81 7.86 -6.92
N LEU A 42 -12.92 8.90 -6.09
CA LEU A 42 -12.29 10.20 -6.36
C LEU A 42 -10.77 10.07 -6.49
N GLY A 43 -10.11 9.40 -5.55
CA GLY A 43 -8.67 9.16 -5.59
C GLY A 43 -8.22 8.31 -6.77
N TRP A 44 -9.04 7.34 -7.19
CA TRP A 44 -8.78 6.49 -8.37
C TRP A 44 -8.86 7.30 -9.66
N GLU A 45 -9.84 8.19 -9.79
CA GLU A 45 -9.92 9.13 -10.92
C GLU A 45 -8.68 10.03 -10.96
N CYS A 46 -8.27 10.58 -9.81
CA CYS A 46 -7.07 11.41 -9.74
C CYS A 46 -5.83 10.63 -10.22
N LEU A 47 -5.64 9.39 -9.75
CA LEU A 47 -4.54 8.55 -10.21
C LEU A 47 -4.63 8.25 -11.71
N TYR A 48 -5.80 7.90 -12.22
CA TYR A 48 -5.99 7.64 -13.65
C TYR A 48 -5.58 8.84 -14.51
N ARG A 49 -5.93 10.05 -14.09
CA ARG A 49 -5.60 11.30 -14.82
C ARG A 49 -4.17 11.76 -14.66
N THR A 50 -3.53 11.48 -13.51
CA THR A 50 -2.26 12.14 -13.15
C THR A 50 -1.07 11.19 -13.06
N ALA A 51 -1.27 9.88 -12.95
CA ALA A 51 -0.16 8.94 -12.75
C ALA A 51 0.85 8.99 -13.89
N TYR A 52 0.41 8.99 -15.16
CA TYR A 52 1.33 9.05 -16.30
C TYR A 52 2.24 10.29 -16.27
N PRO A 53 1.74 11.53 -16.30
CA PRO A 53 2.62 12.71 -16.31
C PRO A 53 3.50 12.81 -15.05
N LEU A 54 2.98 12.45 -13.87
CA LEU A 54 3.78 12.45 -12.64
C LEU A 54 4.89 11.39 -12.68
N LEU A 55 4.65 10.21 -13.25
CA LEU A 55 5.66 9.17 -13.40
C LEU A 55 6.69 9.51 -14.49
N VAL A 56 6.30 10.23 -15.55
CA VAL A 56 7.26 10.78 -16.53
C VAL A 56 8.22 11.76 -15.84
N ASP A 57 7.69 12.68 -15.05
CA ASP A 57 8.50 13.62 -14.28
C ASP A 57 9.44 12.90 -13.30
N LEU A 58 8.92 11.92 -12.55
CA LEU A 58 9.72 11.13 -11.62
C LEU A 58 10.83 10.36 -12.35
N THR A 59 10.52 9.71 -13.47
CA THR A 59 11.50 8.90 -14.20
C THR A 59 12.52 9.72 -14.98
N SER A 60 12.29 11.03 -15.15
CA SER A 60 13.30 11.96 -15.67
C SER A 60 14.49 12.16 -14.72
N VAL A 61 14.34 11.85 -13.42
CA VAL A 61 15.37 12.05 -12.39
C VAL A 61 15.83 10.77 -11.69
N ILE A 62 15.01 9.72 -11.68
CA ILE A 62 15.35 8.44 -11.06
C ILE A 62 14.77 7.27 -11.85
N THR A 63 15.55 6.21 -12.06
CA THR A 63 15.02 5.04 -12.78
C THR A 63 14.11 4.19 -11.90
N PRO A 64 13.13 3.47 -12.48
CA PRO A 64 12.31 2.50 -11.74
C PRO A 64 13.14 1.47 -10.95
N GLU A 65 14.27 1.03 -11.50
CA GLU A 65 15.18 0.10 -10.82
C GLU A 65 15.86 0.73 -9.60
N GLU A 66 16.28 1.99 -9.69
CA GLU A 66 16.85 2.72 -8.56
C GLU A 66 15.80 2.92 -7.46
N ILE A 67 14.56 3.26 -7.82
CA ILE A 67 13.44 3.33 -6.86
C ILE A 67 13.31 1.98 -6.13
N GLY A 68 13.20 0.87 -6.88
CA GLY A 68 13.05 -0.46 -6.30
C GLY A 68 14.22 -0.84 -5.37
N ARG A 69 15.47 -0.47 -5.72
CA ARG A 69 16.64 -0.67 -4.85
C ARG A 69 16.57 0.17 -3.57
N ARG A 70 16.20 1.45 -3.67
CA ARG A 70 16.08 2.35 -2.51
C ARG A 70 14.92 2.01 -1.58
N MET A 71 13.90 1.30 -2.07
CA MET A 71 12.80 0.81 -1.24
C MET A 71 13.20 -0.35 -0.32
N LYS A 72 14.32 -1.06 -0.56
CA LYS A 72 14.77 -2.23 0.21
C LYS A 72 15.31 -1.90 1.61
N ARG A 73 14.50 -1.26 2.44
CA ARG A 73 14.86 -0.78 3.78
C ARG A 73 13.70 -1.02 4.75
N VAL A 74 14.02 -1.20 6.03
CA VAL A 74 13.00 -1.22 7.08
C VAL A 74 12.31 0.13 7.16
N CYS A 75 10.99 0.12 7.32
CA CYS A 75 10.14 1.31 7.41
C CYS A 75 10.22 2.23 6.18
N ALA A 76 10.53 1.68 5.00
CA ALA A 76 10.55 2.47 3.77
C ALA A 76 9.15 2.96 3.39
N ARG A 77 9.08 4.21 2.91
CA ARG A 77 7.98 4.75 2.11
C ARG A 77 8.60 5.30 0.83
N PRO A 78 8.09 4.93 -0.37
CA PRO A 78 7.01 3.96 -0.62
C PRO A 78 7.41 2.52 -0.24
N ASN A 79 6.42 1.65 -0.08
CA ASN A 79 6.58 0.20 0.10
C ASN A 79 5.65 -0.57 -0.85
N PHE A 80 5.49 -1.89 -0.68
CA PHE A 80 4.70 -2.70 -1.60
C PHE A 80 3.22 -2.27 -1.65
N LEU A 81 2.65 -1.88 -0.51
CA LEU A 81 1.28 -1.36 -0.47
C LEU A 81 1.12 -0.15 -1.40
N THR A 82 2.09 0.76 -1.41
CA THR A 82 2.07 1.94 -2.30
C THR A 82 2.08 1.53 -3.78
N LEU A 83 2.85 0.50 -4.15
CA LEU A 83 2.88 -0.04 -5.51
C LEU A 83 1.53 -0.67 -5.90
N SER A 84 0.92 -1.44 -4.99
CA SER A 84 -0.40 -2.03 -5.20
C SER A 84 -1.49 -0.97 -5.32
N ILE A 85 -1.46 0.06 -4.47
CA ILE A 85 -2.40 1.18 -4.58
C ILE A 85 -2.23 1.88 -5.92
N LEU A 86 -1.00 2.24 -6.31
CA LEU A 86 -0.74 2.91 -7.59
C LEU A 86 -1.40 2.16 -8.74
N ILE A 87 -1.13 0.85 -8.88
CA ILE A 87 -1.59 0.11 -10.05
C ILE A 87 -3.07 -0.30 -9.98
N CYS A 88 -3.54 -0.79 -8.84
CA CYS A 88 -4.93 -1.21 -8.69
C CYS A 88 -5.89 -0.03 -8.80
N CYS A 89 -5.50 1.13 -8.27
CA CYS A 89 -6.34 2.32 -8.27
C CYS A 89 -6.26 3.10 -9.58
N TYR A 90 -5.12 3.09 -10.28
CA TYR A 90 -5.03 3.57 -11.66
C TYR A 90 -5.97 2.79 -12.59
N LEU A 91 -5.91 1.45 -12.54
CA LEU A 91 -6.81 0.60 -13.33
C LEU A 91 -8.27 0.69 -12.86
N GLY A 92 -8.49 0.90 -11.56
CA GLY A 92 -9.81 1.18 -10.99
C GLY A 92 -10.42 2.47 -11.54
N GLY A 93 -9.66 3.57 -11.60
CA GLY A 93 -10.13 4.82 -12.18
C GLY A 93 -10.50 4.66 -13.65
N ARG A 94 -9.64 4.01 -14.43
CA ARG A 94 -9.92 3.65 -15.82
C ARG A 94 -11.20 2.82 -15.96
N GLN A 95 -11.35 1.75 -15.18
CA GLN A 95 -12.54 0.89 -15.25
C GLN A 95 -13.83 1.64 -14.87
N GLN A 96 -13.76 2.55 -13.89
CA GLN A 96 -14.90 3.38 -13.52
C GLN A 96 -15.34 4.25 -14.71
N ARG A 97 -14.40 4.86 -15.44
CA ARG A 97 -14.72 5.65 -16.64
C ARG A 97 -15.36 4.82 -17.75
N ILE A 98 -14.87 3.60 -17.98
CA ILE A 98 -15.47 2.64 -18.94
C ILE A 98 -16.94 2.38 -18.58
N LEU A 99 -17.22 2.12 -17.31
CA LEU A 99 -18.58 1.86 -16.82
C LEU A 99 -19.48 3.10 -16.91
N ASP A 100 -18.97 4.25 -16.49
CA ASP A 100 -19.71 5.52 -16.50
C ASP A 100 -20.11 5.97 -17.91
N LEU A 101 -19.27 5.65 -18.92
CA LEU A 101 -19.54 5.92 -20.33
C LEU A 101 -20.35 4.82 -21.02
N GLY A 102 -20.70 3.75 -20.29
CA GLY A 102 -21.49 2.64 -20.83
C GLY A 102 -20.81 1.85 -21.94
N VAL A 103 -19.48 1.84 -21.98
CA VAL A 103 -18.71 1.11 -23.00
C VAL A 103 -18.90 -0.38 -22.79
N ARG A 104 -19.32 -1.09 -23.84
CA ARG A 104 -19.66 -2.51 -23.71
C ARG A 104 -18.40 -3.38 -23.68
N PRO A 105 -18.44 -4.56 -23.03
CA PRO A 105 -17.34 -5.51 -23.08
C PRO A 105 -16.95 -5.84 -24.53
N GLY A 106 -15.67 -5.67 -24.86
CA GLY A 106 -15.15 -5.89 -26.22
C GLY A 106 -15.07 -4.64 -27.09
N GLU A 107 -15.66 -3.52 -26.68
CA GLU A 107 -15.54 -2.25 -27.39
C GLU A 107 -14.28 -1.48 -26.94
N PRO A 108 -13.60 -0.75 -27.84
CA PRO A 108 -12.50 0.12 -27.47
C PRO A 108 -12.99 1.28 -26.59
N PHE A 109 -12.25 1.56 -25.52
CA PHE A 109 -12.52 2.71 -24.66
C PHE A 109 -11.90 3.98 -25.28
N PRO A 110 -12.67 5.04 -25.58
CA PRO A 110 -12.15 6.20 -26.34
C PRO A 110 -11.08 7.00 -25.62
N GLU A 111 -11.03 6.98 -24.27
CA GLU A 111 -9.99 7.68 -23.50
C GLU A 111 -8.74 6.82 -23.28
N ASP A 112 -8.68 5.60 -23.81
CA ASP A 112 -7.47 4.78 -23.73
C ASP A 112 -6.34 5.36 -24.57
N ASP A 113 -5.20 5.51 -23.91
CA ASP A 113 -3.90 5.68 -24.54
C ASP A 113 -3.02 4.47 -24.17
N PRO A 114 -2.82 3.51 -25.10
CA PRO A 114 -1.99 2.33 -24.86
C PRO A 114 -0.54 2.66 -24.48
N GLU A 115 0.01 3.77 -24.96
CA GLU A 115 1.37 4.19 -24.62
C GLU A 115 1.45 4.62 -23.15
N GLN A 116 0.51 5.45 -22.70
CA GLN A 116 0.46 5.90 -21.31
C GLN A 116 0.18 4.74 -20.34
N ILE A 117 -0.79 3.89 -20.67
CA ILE A 117 -1.11 2.70 -19.87
C ILE A 117 0.10 1.76 -19.81
N GLY A 118 0.75 1.54 -20.96
CA GLY A 118 1.98 0.76 -21.06
C GLY A 118 3.11 1.33 -20.22
N PHE A 119 3.24 2.66 -20.15
CA PHE A 119 4.25 3.32 -19.34
C PHE A 119 4.03 3.11 -17.84
N VAL A 120 2.79 3.31 -17.35
CA VAL A 120 2.44 3.10 -15.93
C VAL A 120 2.68 1.63 -15.52
N LEU A 121 2.29 0.68 -16.37
CA LEU A 121 2.53 -0.76 -16.14
C LEU A 121 4.02 -1.11 -16.18
N ASP A 122 4.79 -0.51 -17.10
CA ASP A 122 6.24 -0.72 -17.19
C ASP A 122 6.98 -0.20 -15.96
N PHE A 123 6.61 1.00 -15.50
CA PHE A 123 7.12 1.56 -14.26
C PHE A 123 6.85 0.60 -13.09
N TRP A 124 5.59 0.23 -12.87
CA TRP A 124 5.19 -0.63 -11.76
C TRP A 124 5.94 -1.97 -11.78
N ARG A 125 5.98 -2.67 -12.94
CA ARG A 125 6.61 -3.99 -13.03
C ARG A 125 8.13 -3.93 -12.76
N ARG A 126 8.81 -2.87 -13.21
CA ARG A 126 10.26 -2.70 -13.04
C ARG A 126 10.63 -2.40 -11.60
N VAL A 127 9.82 -1.56 -10.93
CA VAL A 127 9.98 -1.32 -9.49
C VAL A 127 9.75 -2.61 -8.71
N CYS A 128 8.64 -3.33 -8.93
CA CYS A 128 8.33 -4.58 -8.22
C CYS A 128 9.44 -5.64 -8.35
N ARG A 129 9.88 -5.91 -9.60
CA ARG A 129 10.94 -6.90 -9.88
C ARG A 129 12.25 -6.58 -9.19
N THR A 130 12.56 -5.29 -9.06
CA THR A 130 13.80 -4.88 -8.42
C THR A 130 13.65 -4.88 -6.91
N TYR A 131 12.51 -4.45 -6.39
CA TYR A 131 12.22 -4.30 -4.95
C TYR A 131 12.12 -5.64 -4.22
N ARG A 132 11.56 -6.67 -4.86
CA ARG A 132 11.46 -8.00 -4.25
C ARG A 132 12.69 -8.85 -4.56
N GLU A 133 13.25 -9.50 -3.54
CA GLU A 133 14.41 -10.39 -3.68
C GLU A 133 14.12 -11.60 -4.58
N ASP A 134 12.85 -11.98 -4.72
CA ASP A 134 12.41 -13.10 -5.57
C ASP A 134 11.98 -12.68 -6.99
N GLY A 135 12.06 -11.38 -7.31
CA GLY A 135 11.70 -10.81 -8.60
C GLY A 135 10.22 -10.96 -9.00
N ALA A 136 9.34 -11.41 -8.09
CA ALA A 136 7.92 -11.54 -8.38
C ALA A 136 7.24 -10.16 -8.49
N LEU A 137 6.08 -10.10 -9.14
CA LEU A 137 5.28 -8.89 -9.21
C LEU A 137 4.30 -8.82 -8.05
N LEU A 138 3.76 -9.98 -7.65
CA LEU A 138 2.74 -10.14 -6.61
C LEU A 138 3.15 -11.22 -5.59
N PRO A 139 2.81 -11.07 -4.30
CA PRO A 139 3.17 -12.05 -3.28
C PRO A 139 2.62 -13.45 -3.55
N GLU A 140 1.44 -13.56 -4.14
CA GLU A 140 0.76 -14.83 -4.43
C GLU A 140 1.51 -15.69 -5.47
N GLU A 141 2.27 -15.08 -6.40
CA GLU A 141 3.13 -15.79 -7.37
C GLU A 141 4.23 -16.64 -6.69
N ARG A 142 4.51 -16.35 -5.42
CA ARG A 142 5.52 -17.02 -4.58
C ARG A 142 4.93 -17.52 -3.27
N GLY A 143 3.69 -18.00 -3.31
CA GLY A 143 3.04 -18.66 -2.17
C GLY A 143 2.59 -17.71 -1.06
N GLY A 144 2.47 -16.41 -1.37
CA GLY A 144 2.14 -15.36 -0.40
C GLY A 144 3.36 -14.92 0.41
N THR A 145 4.54 -14.83 -0.20
CA THR A 145 5.76 -14.33 0.47
C THR A 145 6.08 -12.92 -0.02
N MET A 146 6.80 -12.15 0.79
CA MET A 146 7.20 -10.77 0.58
C MET A 146 8.66 -10.56 1.05
N PRO A 147 9.66 -11.22 0.44
CA PRO A 147 11.06 -11.00 0.77
C PRO A 147 11.57 -9.73 0.09
N ILE A 148 11.73 -8.65 0.84
CA ILE A 148 12.13 -7.33 0.29
C ILE A 148 13.46 -6.83 0.85
N LEU A 149 13.90 -7.38 1.98
CA LEU A 149 15.15 -6.98 2.62
C LEU A 149 16.31 -7.88 2.18
N PRO A 150 17.50 -7.31 1.90
CA PRO A 150 18.70 -8.09 1.64
C PRO A 150 19.11 -8.92 2.86
N ALA A 151 19.80 -10.04 2.60
CA ALA A 151 20.25 -10.96 3.64
C ALA A 151 21.10 -10.29 4.73
N GLU A 152 21.91 -9.28 4.38
CA GLU A 152 22.71 -8.50 5.33
C GLU A 152 21.84 -7.71 6.34
N THR A 153 20.69 -7.19 5.91
CA THR A 153 19.76 -6.46 6.78
C THR A 153 19.10 -7.43 7.74
N ILE A 154 18.71 -8.61 7.25
CA ILE A 154 18.20 -9.69 8.10
C ILE A 154 19.26 -10.16 9.10
N ALA A 155 20.53 -10.26 8.70
CA ALA A 155 21.63 -10.60 9.60
C ALA A 155 21.87 -9.52 10.67
N ARG A 156 21.78 -8.24 10.31
CA ARG A 156 21.87 -7.10 11.25
C ARG A 156 20.76 -7.10 12.29
N LEU A 157 19.55 -7.50 11.91
CA LEU A 157 18.45 -7.67 12.86
C LEU A 157 18.69 -8.84 13.84
N ARG A 158 19.54 -9.81 13.47
CA ARG A 158 19.81 -11.04 14.24
C ARG A 158 21.06 -11.03 15.12
N THR A 159 22.15 -10.37 14.72
CA THR A 159 23.48 -10.61 15.31
C THR A 159 23.94 -9.49 16.25
N GLY A 160 24.03 -9.80 17.54
CA GLY A 160 25.23 -10.23 18.28
C GLY A 160 26.34 -9.19 18.53
N SER A 161 26.03 -7.93 18.80
CA SER A 161 26.98 -6.89 19.24
C SER A 161 26.33 -6.15 20.42
N PRO A 162 26.93 -5.20 21.17
CA PRO A 162 26.27 -4.57 22.34
C PRO A 162 24.96 -3.79 22.04
N ARG A 163 24.40 -3.94 20.83
CA ARG A 163 23.12 -3.46 20.32
C ARG A 163 22.29 -4.61 19.73
N ASP A 164 22.24 -5.78 20.37
CA ASP A 164 21.33 -6.86 19.98
C ASP A 164 19.91 -6.31 19.87
N LEU A 165 19.34 -6.35 18.65
CA LEU A 165 18.01 -5.80 18.39
C LEU A 165 16.92 -6.81 18.76
N LEU A 166 17.10 -8.08 18.35
CA LEU A 166 16.24 -9.18 18.75
C LEU A 166 16.62 -9.62 20.18
N VAL A 167 15.65 -9.53 21.07
CA VAL A 167 15.77 -10.03 22.45
C VAL A 167 14.82 -11.20 22.63
N GLU A 168 15.32 -12.27 23.27
CA GLU A 168 14.44 -13.33 23.75
C GLU A 168 13.39 -12.72 24.67
N THR A 169 12.15 -13.15 24.51
CA THR A 169 11.01 -12.49 25.14
C THR A 169 10.21 -13.44 25.99
N ASP A 170 9.68 -12.91 27.08
CA ASP A 170 8.69 -13.58 27.89
C ASP A 170 7.25 -13.27 27.37
N PRO A 171 6.23 -14.05 27.78
CA PRO A 171 4.85 -13.84 27.34
C PRO A 171 4.24 -12.48 27.69
N LEU A 172 4.66 -11.81 28.78
CA LEU A 172 4.17 -10.48 29.14
C LEU A 172 4.65 -9.44 28.13
N THR A 173 5.93 -9.49 27.75
CA THR A 173 6.50 -8.60 26.74
C THR A 173 5.82 -8.80 25.37
N VAL A 174 5.55 -10.05 24.96
CA VAL A 174 4.77 -10.35 23.74
C VAL A 174 3.38 -9.72 23.81
N ARG A 175 2.68 -9.82 24.95
CA ARG A 175 1.36 -9.20 25.13
C ARG A 175 1.42 -7.68 25.02
N ARG A 176 2.42 -7.03 25.63
CA ARG A 176 2.61 -5.57 25.55
C ARG A 176 2.84 -5.12 24.11
N LEU A 177 3.73 -5.79 23.38
CA LEU A 177 4.02 -5.47 21.97
C LEU A 177 2.81 -5.71 21.05
N ARG A 178 2.00 -6.75 21.31
CA ARG A 178 0.75 -6.98 20.58
C ARG A 178 -0.26 -5.86 20.81
N ARG A 179 -0.38 -5.36 22.06
CA ARG A 179 -1.25 -4.22 22.39
C ARG A 179 -0.77 -2.93 21.73
N LEU A 180 0.55 -2.67 21.78
CA LEU A 180 1.17 -1.56 21.07
C LEU A 180 0.85 -1.61 19.57
N ALA A 181 1.11 -2.76 18.93
CA ALA A 181 0.84 -2.96 17.51
C ALA A 181 -0.62 -2.66 17.17
N ALA A 182 -1.58 -3.22 17.92
CA ALA A 182 -3.00 -2.96 17.70
C ALA A 182 -3.37 -1.46 17.83
N THR A 183 -2.75 -0.75 18.78
CA THR A 183 -2.99 0.69 18.97
C THR A 183 -2.42 1.51 17.82
N LEU A 184 -1.22 1.18 17.34
CA LEU A 184 -0.63 1.79 16.16
C LEU A 184 -1.43 1.49 14.88
N GLU A 185 -1.99 0.29 14.75
CA GLU A 185 -2.90 -0.07 13.64
C GLU A 185 -4.14 0.81 13.64
N LEU A 186 -4.80 0.97 14.78
CA LEU A 186 -5.99 1.82 14.90
C LEU A 186 -5.65 3.29 14.62
N TYR A 187 -4.53 3.79 15.14
CA TYR A 187 -4.07 5.14 14.87
C TYR A 187 -3.81 5.38 13.38
N ALA A 188 -2.99 4.53 12.74
CA ALA A 188 -2.69 4.65 11.31
C ALA A 188 -3.96 4.50 10.45
N PHE A 189 -4.86 3.58 10.81
CA PHE A 189 -6.10 3.37 10.08
C PHE A 189 -6.99 4.61 10.08
N ILE A 190 -7.10 5.32 11.22
CA ILE A 190 -7.85 6.58 11.30
C ILE A 190 -7.10 7.74 10.63
N LEU A 191 -5.77 7.84 10.81
CA LEU A 191 -4.92 8.83 10.15
C LEU A 191 -5.09 8.78 8.62
N HIS A 192 -5.21 7.58 8.07
CA HIS A 192 -5.37 7.34 6.65
C HIS A 192 -6.83 7.06 6.23
N GLY A 193 -7.80 7.49 7.05
CA GLY A 193 -9.25 7.47 6.76
C GLY A 193 -9.79 6.12 6.29
N GLU A 194 -9.48 5.09 7.09
CA GLU A 194 -9.81 3.68 6.91
C GLU A 194 -9.12 3.03 5.69
N GLN A 195 -7.91 3.47 5.36
CA GLN A 195 -7.00 2.73 4.50
C GLN A 195 -5.87 2.11 5.34
N ARG A 196 -5.31 1.00 4.86
CA ARG A 196 -4.12 0.37 5.48
C ARG A 196 -2.83 1.12 5.20
N ASP A 197 -2.89 2.36 4.70
CA ASP A 197 -1.67 3.16 4.53
C ASP A 197 -1.00 3.36 5.90
N GLY A 198 0.32 3.35 5.87
CA GLY A 198 1.13 3.29 7.09
C GLY A 198 1.31 1.89 7.66
N LEU A 199 0.54 0.88 7.23
CA LEU A 199 0.61 -0.50 7.74
C LEU A 199 1.17 -1.44 6.68
N PHE A 200 2.31 -2.06 6.96
CA PHE A 200 2.94 -2.96 6.00
C PHE A 200 3.67 -4.11 6.70
N ALA A 201 3.36 -5.34 6.34
CA ALA A 201 4.05 -6.51 6.83
C ALA A 201 4.81 -7.20 5.69
N HIS A 202 5.97 -7.78 6.00
CA HIS A 202 6.78 -8.51 5.04
C HIS A 202 7.60 -9.64 5.67
N GLY A 203 8.13 -10.51 4.80
CA GLY A 203 8.69 -11.82 5.14
C GLY A 203 7.97 -12.97 4.41
N PRO A 204 7.97 -14.21 4.91
CA PRO A 204 8.81 -14.66 6.01
C PRO A 204 10.26 -14.71 5.53
N TYR A 205 11.20 -14.27 6.37
CA TYR A 205 12.62 -14.48 6.12
C TYR A 205 13.04 -15.77 6.80
N ALA A 206 13.46 -16.76 6.01
CA ALA A 206 13.95 -18.02 6.55
C ALA A 206 15.22 -17.75 7.38
N LEU A 207 15.22 -18.22 8.63
CA LEU A 207 16.43 -18.24 9.42
C LEU A 207 17.18 -19.53 9.10
N GLN A 208 18.38 -19.41 8.55
CA GLN A 208 19.24 -20.59 8.37
C GLN A 208 19.38 -21.31 9.72
N GLU A 209 19.19 -22.62 9.69
CA GLU A 209 19.53 -23.54 10.77
C GLU A 209 20.98 -23.25 11.18
N ARG A 210 21.24 -22.97 12.46
CA ARG A 210 22.62 -23.02 12.98
C ARG A 210 23.18 -24.41 12.66
N SER A 211 24.49 -24.52 12.41
CA SER A 211 25.18 -25.81 12.19
C SER A 211 24.87 -26.87 13.25
N ASP A 212 24.46 -26.42 14.43
CA ASP A 212 24.21 -27.23 15.62
C ASP A 212 22.71 -27.55 15.79
N THR A 213 21.85 -27.11 14.87
CA THR A 213 20.42 -27.44 14.87
C THR A 213 20.28 -28.88 14.34
N PRO A 214 19.72 -29.81 15.12
CA PRO A 214 19.48 -31.16 14.63
C PRO A 214 18.67 -31.09 13.33
N ARG A 215 19.07 -31.84 12.30
CA ARG A 215 18.25 -32.02 11.09
C ARG A 215 16.86 -32.48 11.53
N GLY A 216 15.85 -31.62 11.37
CA GLY A 216 14.48 -31.86 11.86
C GLY A 216 14.02 -30.97 13.03
N GLY A 217 14.76 -29.93 13.40
CA GLY A 217 14.31 -28.90 14.35
C GLY A 217 13.13 -28.05 13.85
N PRO A 218 12.46 -27.29 14.74
CA PRO A 218 11.33 -26.45 14.38
C PRO A 218 11.73 -25.35 13.40
N ARG A 219 10.88 -25.06 12.41
CA ARG A 219 11.16 -24.09 11.36
C ARG A 219 11.01 -22.68 11.93
N GLU A 220 12.09 -21.91 11.93
CA GLU A 220 12.07 -20.51 12.38
C GLU A 220 12.01 -19.52 11.21
N VAL A 221 11.21 -18.47 11.39
CA VAL A 221 11.06 -17.37 10.43
C VAL A 221 11.09 -16.03 11.13
N LEU A 222 11.56 -15.00 10.43
CA LEU A 222 11.31 -13.61 10.80
C LEU A 222 10.13 -13.05 10.01
N VAL A 223 9.25 -12.34 10.71
CA VAL A 223 8.21 -11.51 10.13
C VAL A 223 8.36 -10.11 10.68
N ILE A 224 8.27 -9.11 9.81
CA ILE A 224 8.41 -7.71 10.19
C ILE A 224 7.08 -7.02 9.92
N ARG A 225 6.56 -6.33 10.92
CA ARG A 225 5.34 -5.51 10.83
C ARG A 225 5.74 -4.05 11.02
N GLU A 226 5.50 -3.22 10.02
CA GLU A 226 5.90 -1.83 9.97
C GLU A 226 4.70 -0.90 10.12
N PHE A 227 4.93 0.16 10.88
CA PHE A 227 4.05 1.29 11.13
C PHE A 227 4.80 2.53 10.64
N THR A 228 4.40 3.06 9.49
CA THR A 228 5.06 4.19 8.84
C THR A 228 4.13 5.40 8.82
N ASP A 229 4.68 6.58 8.54
CA ASP A 229 3.89 7.83 8.41
C ASP A 229 3.22 8.31 9.72
N LEU A 230 3.72 7.87 10.89
CA LEU A 230 3.13 8.17 12.20
C LEU A 230 3.21 9.66 12.59
N GLN A 231 4.05 10.42 11.87
CA GLN A 231 4.20 11.86 12.01
C GLN A 231 3.92 12.59 10.69
N ASN A 232 2.99 12.09 9.86
CA ASN A 232 2.65 12.68 8.57
C ASN A 232 2.47 14.21 8.65
N THR A 233 3.10 14.93 7.73
CA THR A 233 3.02 16.39 7.62
C THR A 233 2.31 16.88 6.36
N TYR A 234 1.96 15.98 5.45
CA TYR A 234 1.39 16.29 4.15
C TYR A 234 -0.14 16.32 4.16
N LEU A 235 -0.78 15.42 4.92
CA LEU A 235 -2.23 15.34 5.05
C LEU A 235 -2.74 16.51 5.91
N PRO A 236 -3.74 17.28 5.45
CA PRO A 236 -4.21 18.48 6.16
C PRO A 236 -4.69 18.23 7.59
N TRP A 237 -5.19 17.02 7.89
CA TRP A 237 -5.70 16.66 9.20
C TRP A 237 -4.70 15.92 10.09
N ALA A 238 -3.52 15.54 9.59
CA ALA A 238 -2.55 14.70 10.31
C ALA A 238 -1.83 15.41 11.47
N GLN A 239 -1.88 16.75 11.50
CA GLN A 239 -1.24 17.57 12.52
C GLN A 239 -2.03 17.50 13.84
N THR A 240 -1.83 16.42 14.61
CA THR A 240 -2.40 16.23 15.95
C THR A 240 -1.55 16.92 17.02
N ARG A 241 -2.14 17.19 18.18
CA ARG A 241 -1.43 17.70 19.37
C ARG A 241 -0.52 16.64 19.96
N ALA A 242 -1.00 15.40 20.02
CA ALA A 242 -0.23 14.25 20.43
C ALA A 242 0.48 13.66 19.21
N ARG A 243 1.78 13.95 19.05
CA ARG A 243 2.61 13.31 18.02
C ARG A 243 3.32 12.11 18.62
N ASN A 244 3.32 10.99 17.89
CA ASN A 244 4.06 9.79 18.28
C ASN A 244 5.56 10.12 18.45
N LEU A 245 6.28 9.37 19.30
CA LEU A 245 7.71 9.61 19.53
C LEU A 245 8.54 9.42 18.25
N TYR A 246 8.13 8.46 17.42
CA TYR A 246 8.85 8.10 16.20
C TYR A 246 7.98 8.33 14.96
N PRO A 247 8.56 8.76 13.83
CA PRO A 247 7.85 8.87 12.56
C PRO A 247 7.52 7.50 11.95
N ASN A 248 8.26 6.46 12.36
CA ASN A 248 8.09 5.09 11.92
C ASN A 248 8.55 4.11 13.01
N LEU A 249 7.95 2.92 13.02
CA LEU A 249 8.28 1.82 13.91
C LEU A 249 8.16 0.50 13.14
N ALA A 250 8.98 -0.48 13.50
CA ALA A 250 8.82 -1.86 13.04
C ALA A 250 8.91 -2.83 14.21
N LEU A 251 7.94 -3.74 14.29
CA LEU A 251 7.94 -4.89 15.17
C LEU A 251 8.50 -6.09 14.40
N VAL A 252 9.68 -6.55 14.81
CA VAL A 252 10.32 -7.75 14.28
C VAL A 252 9.94 -8.92 15.18
N LEU A 253 9.42 -9.99 14.58
CA LEU A 253 8.97 -11.19 15.27
C LEU A 253 9.78 -12.39 14.77
N GLN A 254 10.52 -13.05 15.67
CA GLN A 254 11.07 -14.38 15.42
C GLN A 254 10.07 -15.43 15.89
N LEU A 255 9.57 -16.22 14.94
CA LEU A 255 8.50 -17.18 15.15
C LEU A 255 9.01 -18.59 14.87
N ARG A 256 8.62 -19.56 15.72
CA ARG A 256 8.83 -21.00 15.50
C ARG A 256 7.55 -21.66 15.01
N ASP A 257 7.64 -22.54 14.02
CA ASP A 257 6.52 -23.38 13.55
C ASP A 257 5.25 -22.58 13.19
N VAL A 258 5.46 -21.40 12.57
CA VAL A 258 4.38 -20.54 12.06
C VAL A 258 4.56 -20.37 10.55
N THR A 259 3.47 -20.53 9.81
CA THR A 259 3.41 -20.09 8.42
C THR A 259 2.86 -18.67 8.36
N ALA A 260 3.58 -17.76 7.71
CA ALA A 260 3.12 -16.40 7.44
C ALA A 260 2.86 -16.22 5.95
N ARG A 261 1.69 -15.69 5.60
CA ARG A 261 1.30 -15.35 4.22
C ARG A 261 0.92 -13.89 4.12
N PHE A 262 1.41 -13.24 3.09
CA PHE A 262 1.27 -11.81 2.84
C PHE A 262 0.35 -11.58 1.66
N ASP A 263 -0.49 -10.53 1.74
CA ASP A 263 -1.44 -10.16 0.70
C ASP A 263 -0.95 -8.97 -0.15
N LEU A 264 -1.65 -8.74 -1.26
CA LEU A 264 -1.43 -7.63 -2.18
C LEU A 264 -1.33 -6.25 -1.50
N PHE A 265 -2.03 -6.03 -0.39
CA PHE A 265 -2.07 -4.75 0.33
C PHE A 265 -1.24 -4.79 1.63
N GLY A 266 -0.24 -5.67 1.70
CA GLY A 266 0.73 -5.68 2.80
C GLY A 266 0.20 -6.21 4.12
N GLY A 267 -0.97 -6.86 4.13
CA GLY A 267 -1.47 -7.58 5.29
C GLY A 267 -0.71 -8.90 5.50
N VAL A 268 -0.79 -9.45 6.71
CA VAL A 268 -0.20 -10.75 7.06
C VAL A 268 -1.23 -11.64 7.74
N ARG A 269 -1.30 -12.90 7.31
CA ARG A 269 -2.04 -13.98 7.95
C ARG A 269 -1.06 -15.00 8.50
N PHE A 270 -1.25 -15.35 9.76
CA PHE A 270 -0.48 -16.40 10.43
C PHE A 270 -1.29 -17.69 10.52
N ASP A 271 -0.62 -18.82 10.35
CA ASP A 271 -1.13 -20.15 10.61
C ASP A 271 -0.17 -20.89 11.55
N PRO A 272 -0.59 -21.22 12.78
CA PRO A 272 -1.91 -20.92 13.34
C PRO A 272 -2.11 -19.42 13.67
N PRO A 273 -3.38 -18.95 13.73
CA PRO A 273 -3.67 -17.54 14.03
C PRO A 273 -3.22 -17.10 15.42
N ASP A 274 -3.27 -17.98 16.42
CA ASP A 274 -2.68 -17.72 17.72
C ASP A 274 -1.25 -18.24 17.78
N TYR A 275 -0.31 -17.32 17.60
CA TYR A 275 1.13 -17.59 17.56
C TYR A 275 1.87 -17.01 18.77
N ALA A 276 1.18 -16.54 19.82
CA ALA A 276 1.83 -15.87 20.95
C ALA A 276 2.90 -16.75 21.65
N ASP A 277 2.58 -18.04 21.82
CA ASP A 277 3.45 -19.07 22.40
C ASP A 277 4.59 -19.54 21.46
N ARG A 278 4.52 -19.10 20.20
CA ARG A 278 5.49 -19.38 19.14
C ARG A 278 6.46 -18.22 18.90
N VAL A 279 6.30 -17.09 19.59
CA VAL A 279 7.27 -15.99 19.56
C VAL A 279 8.48 -16.37 20.40
N ARG A 280 9.68 -16.38 19.79
CA ARG A 280 10.96 -16.66 20.46
C ARG A 280 11.68 -15.39 20.89
N ALA A 281 11.77 -14.46 19.96
CA ALA A 281 12.44 -13.19 20.16
C ALA A 281 11.70 -12.09 19.42
N VAL A 282 11.85 -10.86 19.90
CA VAL A 282 11.20 -9.67 19.36
C VAL A 282 12.19 -8.51 19.32
N ALA A 283 11.97 -7.59 18.39
CA ALA A 283 12.60 -6.29 18.38
C ALA A 283 11.55 -5.23 18.09
N LEU A 284 11.65 -4.08 18.76
CA LEU A 284 10.99 -2.87 18.32
C LEU A 284 12.09 -1.95 17.79
N VAL A 285 11.98 -1.54 16.53
CA VAL A 285 13.00 -0.72 15.87
C VAL A 285 12.39 0.48 15.18
N THR A 286 13.20 1.47 14.90
CA THR A 286 12.88 2.64 14.07
C THR A 286 14.03 2.87 13.08
N THR A 287 13.79 3.65 12.03
CA THR A 287 14.82 4.11 11.11
C THR A 287 14.93 5.62 11.11
N ASP A 288 16.17 6.12 11.08
CA ASP A 288 16.44 7.55 10.92
C ASP A 288 16.40 7.98 9.43
N ASP A 289 16.60 9.27 9.17
CA ASP A 289 16.56 9.84 7.81
C ASP A 289 17.61 9.22 6.86
N ARG A 290 18.68 8.63 7.40
CA ARG A 290 19.72 7.93 6.63
C ARG A 290 19.36 6.47 6.38
N GLY A 291 18.28 5.97 6.95
CA GLY A 291 17.83 4.59 6.87
C GLY A 291 18.53 3.65 7.87
N GLU A 292 19.23 4.18 8.87
CA GLU A 292 19.89 3.35 9.87
C GLU A 292 18.88 2.81 10.89
N ILE A 293 18.91 1.50 11.08
CA ILE A 293 18.04 0.79 12.02
C ILE A 293 18.53 1.00 13.44
N ARG A 294 17.63 1.43 14.34
CA ARG A 294 17.89 1.64 15.77
C ARG A 294 16.87 0.91 16.62
N ALA A 295 17.31 0.35 17.73
CA ALA A 295 16.41 -0.19 18.75
C ALA A 295 15.56 0.93 19.35
N VAL A 296 14.30 0.62 19.61
CA VAL A 296 13.41 1.42 20.45
C VAL A 296 13.33 0.74 21.82
N PRO A 297 13.70 1.44 22.91
CA PRO A 297 13.63 0.87 24.25
C PRO A 297 12.21 0.43 24.61
N PHE A 298 12.06 -0.73 25.25
CA PHE A 298 10.73 -1.25 25.63
C PHE A 298 10.08 -0.44 26.75
N GLU A 299 10.87 0.37 27.46
CA GLU A 299 10.42 1.35 28.43
C GLU A 299 9.57 2.46 27.77
N GLU A 300 9.79 2.74 26.48
CA GLU A 300 9.05 3.77 25.75
C GLU A 300 7.69 3.28 25.23
N ILE A 301 7.41 1.97 25.28
CA ILE A 301 6.18 1.36 24.74
C ILE A 301 4.92 2.08 25.25
N GLU A 302 4.87 2.38 26.55
CA GLU A 302 3.69 3.01 27.16
C GLU A 302 3.45 4.42 26.65
N GLU A 303 4.52 5.20 26.44
CA GLU A 303 4.42 6.56 25.92
C GLU A 303 4.08 6.57 24.42
N ILE A 304 4.63 5.63 23.64
CA ILE A 304 4.28 5.43 22.23
C ILE A 304 2.79 5.09 22.10
N GLU A 305 2.32 4.13 22.90
CA GLU A 305 0.93 3.68 22.92
C GLU A 305 -0.02 4.83 23.31
N ARG A 306 0.30 5.55 24.39
CA ARG A 306 -0.49 6.70 24.85
C ARG A 306 -0.61 7.77 23.78
N ARG A 307 0.51 8.17 23.15
CA ARG A 307 0.50 9.17 22.07
C ARG A 307 -0.29 8.72 20.85
N ALA A 308 -0.19 7.45 20.48
CA ALA A 308 -0.98 6.89 19.38
C ALA A 308 -2.48 6.90 19.70
N ALA A 309 -2.89 6.53 20.92
CA ALA A 309 -4.27 6.57 21.36
C ALA A 309 -4.83 8.01 21.41
N ASP A 310 -4.07 8.95 21.97
CA ASP A 310 -4.47 10.37 22.02
C ASP A 310 -4.62 10.96 20.61
N ALA A 311 -3.68 10.67 19.70
CA ALA A 311 -3.74 11.10 18.31
C ALA A 311 -4.92 10.48 17.57
N GLN A 312 -5.16 9.17 17.77
CA GLN A 312 -6.28 8.45 17.17
C GLN A 312 -7.63 9.07 17.60
N MET A 313 -7.78 9.39 18.89
CA MET A 313 -8.98 10.04 19.42
C MET A 313 -9.19 11.42 18.80
N GLU A 314 -8.14 12.25 18.72
CA GLU A 314 -8.21 13.58 18.11
C GLU A 314 -8.61 13.50 16.63
N LEU A 315 -8.01 12.57 15.88
CA LEU A 315 -8.33 12.37 14.46
C LEU A 315 -9.77 11.88 14.28
N TYR A 316 -10.24 10.97 15.13
CA TYR A 316 -11.63 10.50 15.13
C TYR A 316 -12.60 11.66 15.36
N GLN A 317 -12.33 12.52 16.34
CA GLN A 317 -13.14 13.72 16.61
C GLN A 317 -13.14 14.69 15.42
N ARG A 318 -11.98 14.90 14.78
CA ARG A 318 -11.88 15.71 13.56
C ARG A 318 -12.75 15.10 12.43
N ALA A 319 -12.64 13.81 12.19
CA ALA A 319 -13.39 13.11 11.16
C ALA A 319 -14.91 13.20 11.36
N LEU A 320 -15.38 13.15 12.61
CA LEU A 320 -16.80 13.38 12.94
C LEU A 320 -17.28 14.78 12.55
N SER A 321 -16.42 15.80 12.65
CA SER A 321 -16.74 17.18 12.33
C SER A 321 -16.62 17.54 10.84
N TRP A 322 -16.14 16.61 10.00
CA TRP A 322 -15.98 16.86 8.58
C TRP A 322 -17.32 17.10 7.88
N SER A 323 -17.35 18.09 7.00
CA SER A 323 -18.51 18.33 6.13
C SER A 323 -18.77 17.11 5.23
N PRO A 324 -20.01 16.90 4.77
CA PRO A 324 -20.31 15.84 3.80
C PRO A 324 -19.42 15.90 2.56
N ARG A 325 -19.10 17.11 2.08
CA ARG A 325 -18.15 17.32 0.98
C ARG A 325 -16.77 16.78 1.32
N PHE A 326 -16.22 17.18 2.47
CA PHE A 326 -14.86 16.79 2.83
C PHE A 326 -14.73 15.28 3.10
N LYS A 327 -15.80 14.61 3.54
CA LYS A 327 -15.86 13.14 3.65
C LYS A 327 -15.72 12.39 2.32
N ILE A 328 -15.73 13.09 1.18
CA ILE A 328 -15.39 12.56 -0.14
C ILE A 328 -14.05 13.15 -0.59
N GLU A 329 -13.93 14.47 -0.52
CA GLU A 329 -12.78 15.25 -1.02
C GLU A 329 -11.45 14.83 -0.39
N TYR A 330 -11.44 14.40 0.87
CA TYR A 330 -10.22 13.98 1.55
C TYR A 330 -9.47 12.85 0.82
N GLY A 331 -10.17 12.06 -0.02
CA GLY A 331 -9.57 11.06 -0.90
C GLY A 331 -8.48 11.64 -1.81
N LEU A 332 -8.61 12.88 -2.29
CA LEU A 332 -7.56 13.49 -3.13
C LEU A 332 -6.22 13.58 -2.39
N TYR A 333 -6.24 13.99 -1.11
CA TYR A 333 -5.03 14.17 -0.31
C TYR A 333 -4.40 12.83 0.04
N LEU A 334 -5.24 11.82 0.35
CA LEU A 334 -4.77 10.47 0.63
C LEU A 334 -4.04 9.86 -0.55
N PHE A 335 -4.64 9.91 -1.74
CA PHE A 335 -4.03 9.30 -2.91
C PHE A 335 -2.81 10.09 -3.42
N ALA A 336 -2.81 11.42 -3.25
CA ALA A 336 -1.63 12.25 -3.48
C ALA A 336 -0.47 11.88 -2.54
N ASN A 337 -0.75 11.51 -1.27
CA ASN A 337 0.28 11.08 -0.30
C ASN A 337 1.06 9.85 -0.81
N HIS A 338 0.38 8.91 -1.48
CA HIS A 338 1.02 7.74 -2.07
C HIS A 338 1.99 8.10 -3.19
N VAL A 339 1.60 9.03 -4.07
CA VAL A 339 2.46 9.47 -5.18
C VAL A 339 3.64 10.28 -4.64
N LYS A 340 3.40 11.16 -3.67
CA LYS A 340 4.44 11.96 -3.03
C LYS A 340 5.56 11.10 -2.45
N ALA A 341 5.24 9.95 -1.86
CA ALA A 341 6.24 9.05 -1.30
C ALA A 341 7.35 8.68 -2.31
N PHE A 342 7.00 8.45 -3.59
CA PHE A 342 8.00 8.16 -4.63
C PHE A 342 8.95 9.34 -4.89
N PHE A 343 8.42 10.57 -4.88
CA PHE A 343 9.22 11.79 -5.04
C PHE A 343 10.10 12.07 -3.83
N ASP A 344 9.59 11.82 -2.62
CA ASP A 344 10.39 11.93 -1.39
C ASP A 344 11.58 10.96 -1.42
N LEU A 345 11.36 9.72 -1.88
CA LEU A 345 12.43 8.73 -2.07
C LEU A 345 13.47 9.17 -3.12
N ALA A 346 13.02 9.91 -4.14
CA ALA A 346 13.88 10.49 -5.16
C ALA A 346 14.62 11.75 -4.68
N GLY A 347 14.26 12.31 -3.51
CA GLY A 347 14.80 13.56 -3.00
C GLY A 347 14.26 14.80 -3.73
N VAL A 348 13.02 14.73 -4.25
CA VAL A 348 12.38 15.79 -5.03
C VAL A 348 11.19 16.35 -4.26
N GLU A 349 11.23 17.65 -3.94
CA GLU A 349 10.11 18.38 -3.34
C GLU A 349 8.99 18.60 -4.37
N ALA A 350 8.03 17.67 -4.42
CA ALA A 350 6.91 17.71 -5.38
C ALA A 350 5.52 17.80 -4.72
N GLY A 351 5.44 17.81 -3.38
CA GLY A 351 4.17 17.68 -2.65
C GLY A 351 3.09 18.67 -3.09
N GLU A 352 3.39 19.97 -3.11
CA GLU A 352 2.42 21.00 -3.53
C GLU A 352 1.98 20.84 -4.98
N ARG A 353 2.91 20.48 -5.87
CA ARG A 353 2.61 20.26 -7.29
C ARG A 353 1.71 19.04 -7.50
N ILE A 354 1.97 17.94 -6.79
CA ILE A 354 1.14 16.74 -6.82
C ILE A 354 -0.26 17.06 -6.30
N ARG A 355 -0.36 17.80 -5.18
CA ARG A 355 -1.64 18.23 -4.62
C ARG A 355 -2.47 19.00 -5.64
N ARG A 356 -1.88 19.99 -6.32
CA ARG A 356 -2.58 20.76 -7.36
C ARG A 356 -3.03 19.91 -8.54
N ALA A 357 -2.17 19.02 -9.03
CA ALA A 357 -2.56 18.10 -10.10
C ALA A 357 -3.76 17.22 -9.72
N PHE A 358 -3.81 16.76 -8.46
CA PHE A 358 -4.93 16.01 -7.92
C PHE A 358 -6.18 16.87 -7.75
N GLU A 359 -6.07 18.10 -7.27
CA GLU A 359 -7.20 19.04 -7.15
C GLU A 359 -7.82 19.37 -8.51
N GLU A 360 -7.00 19.61 -9.54
CA GLU A 360 -7.43 19.86 -10.92
C GLU A 360 -8.13 18.63 -11.51
N ALA A 361 -7.57 17.43 -11.33
CA ALA A 361 -8.17 16.19 -11.79
C ALA A 361 -9.47 15.84 -11.05
N ALA A 362 -9.56 16.16 -9.77
CA ALA A 362 -10.71 15.87 -8.91
C ALA A 362 -11.92 16.75 -9.22
N ALA A 363 -11.71 18.02 -9.58
CA ALA A 363 -12.75 19.05 -9.57
C ALA A 363 -14.02 18.67 -10.36
N PRO A 364 -13.95 18.19 -11.62
CA PRO A 364 -15.16 17.82 -12.38
C PRO A 364 -15.86 16.60 -11.77
N PHE A 365 -15.10 15.68 -11.18
CA PHE A 365 -15.63 14.41 -10.69
C PHE A 365 -16.23 14.52 -9.28
N LEU A 366 -15.66 15.37 -8.42
CA LEU A 366 -16.16 15.61 -7.08
C LEU A 366 -17.59 16.16 -7.10
N GLU A 367 -17.90 17.11 -7.99
CA GLU A 367 -19.26 17.66 -8.10
C GLU A 367 -20.28 16.57 -8.48
N ARG A 368 -19.91 15.66 -9.39
CA ARG A 368 -20.75 14.50 -9.73
C ARG A 368 -20.98 13.58 -8.52
N LEU A 369 -19.91 13.24 -7.79
CA LEU A 369 -20.01 12.37 -6.61
C LEU A 369 -20.88 12.97 -5.49
N LEU A 370 -20.94 14.30 -5.39
CA LEU A 370 -21.80 15.00 -4.43
C LEU A 370 -23.27 15.01 -4.84
N ALA A 371 -23.54 15.05 -6.13
CA ALA A 371 -24.90 15.06 -6.69
C ALA A 371 -25.53 13.66 -6.70
N ASP A 372 -24.74 12.62 -6.92
CA ASP A 372 -25.23 11.25 -7.08
C ASP A 372 -25.49 10.57 -5.72
N ALA A 373 -26.74 10.18 -5.48
CA ALA A 373 -27.15 9.43 -4.29
C ALA A 373 -26.63 7.98 -4.30
N GLU A 374 -26.42 7.40 -5.48
CA GLU A 374 -25.94 6.03 -5.66
C GLU A 374 -24.42 5.91 -5.46
N PRO A 375 -23.92 4.75 -4.98
CA PRO A 375 -22.49 4.47 -4.98
C PRO A 375 -21.90 4.49 -6.40
N PRO A 376 -20.61 4.85 -6.55
CA PRO A 376 -19.98 4.87 -7.87
C PRO A 376 -20.04 3.51 -8.58
N SER A 377 -20.22 3.53 -9.90
CA SER A 377 -20.49 2.37 -10.77
C SER A 377 -19.53 1.18 -10.55
N ILE A 378 -18.25 1.46 -10.36
CA ILE A 378 -17.22 0.44 -10.12
C ILE A 378 -17.45 -0.39 -8.86
N TRP A 379 -18.01 0.20 -7.80
CA TRP A 379 -18.29 -0.53 -6.56
C TRP A 379 -19.43 -1.51 -6.72
N GLN A 380 -20.47 -1.13 -7.47
CA GLN A 380 -21.56 -2.02 -7.83
C GLN A 380 -21.02 -3.16 -8.71
N PHE A 381 -20.22 -2.82 -9.73
CA PHE A 381 -19.60 -3.79 -10.62
C PHE A 381 -18.71 -4.79 -9.89
N MET A 382 -17.80 -4.34 -9.02
CA MET A 382 -16.91 -5.21 -8.25
C MET A 382 -17.67 -6.12 -7.28
N ALA A 383 -18.83 -5.68 -6.78
CA ALA A 383 -19.68 -6.48 -5.89
C ALA A 383 -20.39 -7.62 -6.63
N THR A 384 -20.75 -7.43 -7.91
CA THR A 384 -21.60 -8.36 -8.66
C THR A 384 -20.88 -9.12 -9.77
N THR A 385 -19.69 -8.68 -10.20
CA THR A 385 -19.04 -9.27 -11.37
C THR A 385 -18.41 -10.63 -11.06
N GLU A 386 -18.76 -11.60 -11.90
CA GLU A 386 -18.08 -12.90 -11.98
C GLU A 386 -16.94 -12.91 -12.99
N GLY A 387 -16.85 -11.89 -13.85
CA GLY A 387 -15.76 -11.70 -14.82
C GLY A 387 -14.53 -11.00 -14.23
N ASP A 388 -13.65 -10.53 -15.10
CA ASP A 388 -12.47 -9.75 -14.69
C ASP A 388 -12.87 -8.36 -14.16
N PHE A 389 -12.09 -7.86 -13.20
CA PHE A 389 -12.31 -6.53 -12.64
C PHE A 389 -11.92 -5.39 -13.58
N PHE A 390 -11.00 -5.64 -14.51
CA PHE A 390 -10.48 -4.60 -15.40
C PHE A 390 -10.61 -5.04 -16.86
N SER A 391 -11.23 -4.19 -17.67
CA SER A 391 -11.38 -4.40 -19.10
C SER A 391 -10.02 -4.35 -19.79
N PRO A 392 -9.78 -5.15 -20.83
CA PRO A 392 -8.56 -5.04 -21.63
C PRO A 392 -8.48 -3.68 -22.36
N VAL A 393 -7.30 -3.36 -22.84
CA VAL A 393 -7.03 -2.26 -23.77
C VAL A 393 -7.12 -2.81 -25.19
N PHE A 394 -7.80 -2.07 -26.06
CA PHE A 394 -7.92 -2.39 -27.49
C PHE A 394 -7.11 -1.40 -28.32
N ALA A 395 -6.69 -1.81 -29.52
CA ALA A 395 -6.18 -0.85 -30.49
C ALA A 395 -7.31 0.10 -30.88
N GLN A 396 -7.02 1.40 -30.94
CA GLN A 396 -7.96 2.34 -31.52
C GLN A 396 -8.15 2.00 -33.01
N ILE A 397 -9.39 1.86 -33.45
CA ILE A 397 -9.69 1.65 -34.86
C ILE A 397 -9.38 3.00 -35.55
N PRO A 398 -8.49 3.05 -36.55
CA PRO A 398 -8.27 4.28 -37.30
C PRO A 398 -9.62 4.77 -37.81
N GLU A 399 -9.96 6.03 -37.56
CA GLU A 399 -11.10 6.65 -38.24
C GLU A 399 -10.92 6.39 -39.73
N ARG A 400 -11.88 5.69 -40.35
CA ARG A 400 -11.90 5.58 -41.80
C ARG A 400 -11.97 7.02 -42.29
N GLU A 401 -10.86 7.50 -42.87
CA GLU A 401 -10.86 8.70 -43.69
C GLU A 401 -12.08 8.60 -44.59
N GLY A 402 -13.01 9.55 -44.43
CA GLY A 402 -14.22 9.62 -45.21
C GLY A 402 -13.82 9.57 -46.67
N GLY A 403 -13.98 8.40 -47.28
CA GLY A 403 -13.85 8.19 -48.71
C GLY A 403 -14.91 9.04 -49.37
N GLY A 404 -14.49 10.26 -49.71
CA GLY A 404 -15.21 11.16 -50.59
C GLY A 404 -15.55 10.43 -51.88
N GLU A 405 -16.77 10.72 -52.30
CA GLU A 405 -17.43 10.31 -53.52
C GLU A 405 -16.51 10.24 -54.75
N GLY A 406 -16.72 9.20 -55.55
CA GLY A 406 -16.29 9.08 -56.94
C GLY A 406 -17.32 8.28 -57.72
#